data_AF-A0A0J8U377-F1
#
_entry.id   AF-A0A0J8U377-F1
#
_cell.length_a   1.000
_cell.length_b   1.000
_cell.length_c   1.000
_cell.angle_alpha   90.00
_cell.angle_beta   90.00
_cell.angle_gamma   90.00
#
_symmetry.space_group_name_H-M   'P 1'
#
loop_
_entity.id
_entity.type
_entity.pdbx_description
1 polymer ?
#
loop_
_entity_poly.entity_id
_entity_poly.type
_entity_poly.pdbx_seq_one_letter_code
_entity_poly.pdbx_strand_id
1 'polypeptide(L)'
;MTGLHIGLDVDGVLADYMGGIADVGRSMGLPMDGAERGPTQYGLVEPGWFPNEEAASEAMRRLRDLHGLDTLGLLDAEAPTAVRRLREAGHVVSIVTARAQYTRWSKGFIDHSPRDRTLEWLTRHGFETDAVHFERSKALVGCDVYLDDAPHNIAELRDAGLHAVAYDATYNRHVDGFRVNTVSEFAEMVLDGLFDRRAA
;
A
#
# COMPACT_ATOMS: atom_id res chain seq x y z
N MET A 1 13.19 4.83 24.77
CA MET A 1 13.40 5.26 23.37
C MET A 1 12.30 6.25 23.01
N THR A 2 12.61 7.30 22.26
CA THR A 2 11.56 8.19 21.71
C THR A 2 10.87 7.48 20.57
N GLY A 3 9.54 7.35 20.61
CA GLY A 3 8.79 6.67 19.56
C GLY A 3 8.97 7.33 18.18
N LEU A 4 9.24 6.51 17.17
CA LEU A 4 9.20 6.90 15.75
C LEU A 4 7.77 7.16 15.25
N HIS A 5 7.65 7.98 14.21
CA HIS A 5 6.47 8.07 13.35
C HIS A 5 6.65 7.15 12.14
N ILE A 6 5.73 6.22 11.94
CA ILE A 6 5.81 5.14 10.95
C ILE A 6 4.71 5.34 9.91
N GLY A 7 5.06 5.27 8.62
CA GLY A 7 4.12 5.34 7.50
C GLY A 7 3.95 3.98 6.81
N LEU A 8 2.73 3.50 6.66
CA LEU A 8 2.43 2.25 5.93
C LEU A 8 1.59 2.55 4.69
N ASP A 9 2.00 2.05 3.52
CA ASP A 9 1.11 2.02 2.35
C ASP A 9 -0.03 1.02 2.51
N VAL A 10 -1.05 1.09 1.65
CA VAL A 10 -2.17 0.15 1.60
C VAL A 10 -2.02 -0.85 0.46
N ASP A 11 -1.90 -0.40 -0.79
CA ASP A 11 -2.13 -1.23 -1.97
C ASP A 11 -0.85 -1.97 -2.35
N GLY A 12 -0.78 -3.29 -2.10
CA GLY A 12 0.46 -4.05 -2.29
C GLY A 12 1.34 -4.12 -1.02
N VAL A 13 0.86 -3.57 0.09
CA VAL A 13 1.47 -3.70 1.43
C VAL A 13 0.49 -4.30 2.44
N LEU A 14 -0.67 -3.65 2.66
CA LEU A 14 -1.70 -4.15 3.58
C LEU A 14 -2.79 -4.92 2.84
N ALA A 15 -3.23 -4.43 1.69
CA ALA A 15 -4.26 -5.01 0.86
C ALA A 15 -3.65 -5.82 -0.29
N ASP A 16 -4.21 -7.00 -0.57
CA ASP A 16 -3.83 -7.82 -1.72
C ASP A 16 -4.35 -7.21 -3.04
N TYR A 17 -3.70 -6.12 -3.45
CA TYR A 17 -4.03 -5.38 -4.65
C TYR A 17 -3.78 -6.20 -5.92
N MET A 18 -2.69 -6.98 -5.94
CA MET A 18 -2.28 -7.76 -7.10
C MET A 18 -3.23 -8.93 -7.36
N GLY A 19 -3.73 -9.60 -6.31
CA GLY A 19 -4.82 -10.57 -6.44
C GLY A 19 -6.10 -9.92 -6.97
N GLY A 20 -6.51 -8.79 -6.37
CA GLY A 20 -7.73 -8.09 -6.77
C GLY A 20 -7.72 -7.58 -8.21
N ILE A 21 -6.62 -6.99 -8.67
CA ILE A 21 -6.51 -6.49 -10.03
C ILE A 21 -6.47 -7.64 -11.06
N ALA A 22 -5.90 -8.80 -10.69
CA ALA A 22 -5.94 -10.00 -11.50
C ALA A 22 -7.38 -10.53 -11.66
N ASP A 23 -8.18 -10.52 -10.60
CA ASP A 23 -9.60 -10.90 -10.68
C ASP A 23 -10.40 -9.97 -11.58
N VAL A 24 -10.13 -8.66 -11.52
CA VAL A 24 -10.72 -7.70 -12.45
C VAL A 24 -10.29 -8.00 -13.89
N GLY A 25 -9.01 -8.28 -14.13
CA GLY A 25 -8.53 -8.68 -15.47
C GLY A 25 -9.25 -9.92 -16.00
N ARG A 26 -9.47 -10.94 -15.16
CA ARG A 26 -10.27 -12.13 -15.52
C ARG A 26 -11.71 -11.76 -15.85
N SER A 27 -12.33 -10.86 -15.08
CA SER A 27 -13.68 -10.35 -15.37
C SER A 27 -13.77 -9.59 -16.70
N MET A 28 -12.66 -9.03 -17.17
CA MET A 28 -12.53 -8.38 -18.49
C MET A 28 -12.28 -9.37 -19.63
N GLY A 29 -12.19 -10.68 -19.34
CA GLY A 29 -11.93 -11.73 -20.31
C GLY A 29 -10.44 -11.96 -20.61
N LEU A 30 -9.54 -11.42 -19.79
CA LEU A 30 -8.10 -11.65 -19.91
C LEU A 30 -7.68 -12.92 -19.14
N PRO A 31 -6.66 -13.66 -19.62
CA PRO A 31 -6.25 -14.90 -18.97
C PRO A 31 -5.60 -14.69 -17.59
N MET A 32 -4.85 -13.59 -17.41
CA MET A 32 -4.12 -13.26 -16.19
C MET A 32 -3.23 -14.40 -15.65
N ASP A 33 -2.58 -15.15 -16.55
CA ASP A 33 -1.66 -16.27 -16.22
C ASP A 33 -0.33 -15.78 -15.64
N GLY A 34 0.00 -14.49 -15.76
CA GLY A 34 1.10 -13.84 -15.07
C GLY A 34 0.85 -13.66 -13.56
N ALA A 35 -0.40 -13.75 -13.10
CA ALA A 35 -0.75 -13.52 -11.70
C ALA A 35 -0.07 -14.52 -10.74
N GLU A 36 0.16 -15.76 -11.19
CA GLU A 36 0.84 -16.79 -10.37
C GLU A 36 2.29 -16.44 -10.03
N ARG A 37 2.94 -15.58 -10.83
CA ARG A 37 4.34 -15.15 -10.65
C ARG A 37 4.47 -13.72 -10.10
N GLY A 38 3.35 -13.00 -10.03
CA GLY A 38 3.33 -11.55 -9.82
C GLY A 38 3.79 -10.76 -11.05
N PRO A 39 3.44 -9.46 -11.13
CA PRO A 39 3.87 -8.61 -12.23
C PRO A 39 5.35 -8.24 -12.08
N THR A 40 6.09 -8.20 -13.18
CA THR A 40 7.47 -7.67 -13.21
C THR A 40 7.50 -6.17 -13.44
N GLN A 41 6.38 -5.57 -13.86
CA GLN A 41 6.25 -4.15 -14.07
C GLN A 41 5.14 -3.55 -13.19
N TYR A 42 5.46 -2.46 -12.50
CA TYR A 42 4.48 -1.76 -11.66
C TYR A 42 3.24 -1.29 -12.44
N GLY A 43 3.41 -0.92 -13.72
CA GLY A 43 2.30 -0.50 -14.60
C GLY A 43 1.40 -1.64 -15.09
N LEU A 44 1.75 -2.91 -14.80
CA LEU A 44 1.00 -4.12 -15.17
C LEU A 44 0.83 -4.37 -16.68
N VAL A 45 1.56 -3.63 -17.52
CA VAL A 45 1.53 -3.79 -18.98
C VAL A 45 2.61 -4.78 -19.42
N GLU A 46 2.27 -6.06 -19.40
CA GLU A 46 3.22 -7.13 -19.74
C GLU A 46 2.48 -8.43 -20.13
N PRO A 47 3.15 -9.39 -20.80
CA PRO A 47 2.58 -10.69 -21.09
C PRO A 47 2.06 -11.39 -19.83
N GLY A 48 0.82 -11.84 -19.91
CA GLY A 48 0.10 -12.49 -18.82
C GLY A 48 -0.52 -11.56 -17.78
N TRP A 49 -0.41 -10.24 -18.01
CA TRP A 49 -1.18 -9.20 -17.33
C TRP A 49 -2.00 -8.42 -18.36
N PHE A 50 -1.84 -7.10 -18.45
CA PHE A 50 -2.61 -6.28 -19.39
C PHE A 50 -1.83 -6.04 -20.68
N PRO A 51 -2.50 -6.09 -21.85
CA PRO A 51 -1.84 -5.98 -23.15
C PRO A 51 -1.37 -4.55 -23.48
N ASN A 52 -1.94 -3.53 -22.82
CA ASN A 52 -1.62 -2.12 -23.02
C ASN A 52 -2.09 -1.27 -21.83
N GLU A 53 -1.67 0.00 -21.82
CA GLU A 53 -2.00 0.96 -20.77
C GLU A 53 -3.51 1.22 -20.64
N GLU A 54 -4.26 1.17 -21.74
CA GLU A 54 -5.71 1.38 -21.74
C GLU A 54 -6.42 0.27 -20.95
N ALA A 55 -6.06 -0.99 -21.21
CA ALA A 55 -6.61 -2.14 -20.50
C ALA A 55 -6.20 -2.14 -19.01
N ALA A 56 -4.94 -1.83 -18.71
CA ALA A 56 -4.46 -1.71 -17.33
C ALA A 56 -5.21 -0.59 -16.58
N SER A 57 -5.34 0.58 -17.20
CA SER A 57 -6.04 1.73 -16.62
C SER A 57 -7.52 1.44 -16.39
N GLU A 58 -8.19 0.77 -17.33
CA GLU A 58 -9.58 0.36 -17.19
C GLU A 58 -9.75 -0.66 -16.04
N ALA A 59 -8.83 -1.62 -15.90
CA ALA A 59 -8.86 -2.55 -14.78
C ALA A 59 -8.67 -1.85 -13.44
N MET A 60 -7.68 -0.95 -13.32
CA MET A 60 -7.44 -0.17 -12.10
C MET A 60 -8.67 0.71 -11.77
N ARG A 61 -9.30 1.27 -12.81
CA ARG A 61 -10.53 2.05 -12.69
C ARG A 61 -11.69 1.19 -12.18
N ARG A 62 -11.87 -0.04 -12.69
CA ARG A 62 -12.90 -0.98 -12.25
C ARG A 62 -12.68 -1.47 -10.84
N LEU A 63 -11.44 -1.85 -10.50
CA LEU A 63 -11.11 -2.26 -9.13
C LEU A 63 -11.45 -1.13 -8.16
N ARG A 64 -11.10 0.11 -8.50
CA ARG A 64 -11.44 1.28 -7.70
C ARG A 64 -12.95 1.54 -7.60
N ASP A 65 -13.66 1.56 -8.74
CA ASP A 65 -15.04 2.06 -8.83
C ASP A 65 -16.10 1.01 -8.45
N LEU A 66 -15.85 -0.28 -8.71
CA LEU A 66 -16.84 -1.35 -8.51
C LEU A 66 -16.59 -2.18 -7.25
N HIS A 67 -15.31 -2.30 -6.87
CA HIS A 67 -14.87 -3.27 -5.87
C HIS A 67 -14.25 -2.59 -4.64
N GLY A 68 -13.57 -1.46 -4.83
CA GLY A 68 -12.87 -0.73 -3.77
C GLY A 68 -11.86 -1.60 -3.03
N LEU A 69 -11.46 -1.16 -1.83
CA LEU A 69 -10.75 -2.04 -0.90
C LEU A 69 -11.68 -3.13 -0.34
N ASP A 70 -12.99 -2.93 -0.37
CA ASP A 70 -13.97 -3.78 0.34
C ASP A 70 -13.95 -5.25 -0.07
N THR A 71 -13.45 -5.54 -1.27
CA THR A 71 -13.31 -6.91 -1.79
C THR A 71 -11.90 -7.48 -1.62
N LEU A 72 -10.93 -6.66 -1.21
CA LEU A 72 -9.55 -7.09 -1.05
C LEU A 72 -9.33 -7.67 0.34
N GLY A 73 -8.68 -8.84 0.36
CA GLY A 73 -8.15 -9.42 1.59
C GLY A 73 -6.88 -8.69 2.06
N LEU A 74 -6.43 -9.07 3.25
CA LEU A 74 -5.10 -8.70 3.72
C LEU A 74 -4.04 -9.42 2.88
N LEU A 75 -3.00 -8.69 2.49
CA LEU A 75 -1.81 -9.28 1.90
C LEU A 75 -1.01 -10.06 2.96
N ASP A 76 -0.94 -9.52 4.17
CA ASP A 76 -0.37 -10.13 5.37
C ASP A 76 -1.43 -10.17 6.47
N ALA A 77 -1.87 -11.39 6.83
CA ALA A 77 -2.89 -11.59 7.85
C ALA A 77 -2.46 -11.10 9.25
N GLU A 78 -1.16 -11.03 9.53
CA GLU A 78 -0.61 -10.58 10.82
C GLU A 78 -0.33 -9.07 10.85
N ALA A 79 -0.57 -8.34 9.75
CA ALA A 79 -0.33 -6.91 9.69
C ALA A 79 -1.04 -6.10 10.80
N PRO A 80 -2.32 -6.36 11.16
CA PRO A 80 -2.97 -5.67 12.27
C PRO A 80 -2.26 -5.93 13.61
N THR A 81 -1.80 -7.15 13.85
CA THR A 81 -1.02 -7.51 15.05
C THR A 81 0.31 -6.76 15.09
N ALA A 82 1.02 -6.67 13.96
CA ALA A 82 2.27 -5.94 13.84
C ALA A 82 2.09 -4.43 14.11
N VAL A 83 1.03 -3.82 13.56
CA VAL A 83 0.67 -2.42 13.83
C VAL A 83 0.41 -2.19 15.32
N ARG A 84 -0.36 -3.07 15.97
CA ARG A 84 -0.61 -2.97 17.41
C ARG A 84 0.68 -3.06 18.23
N ARG A 85 1.59 -3.99 17.89
CA ARG A 85 2.89 -4.13 18.57
C ARG A 85 3.72 -2.84 18.49
N LEU A 86 3.77 -2.22 17.32
CA LEU A 86 4.49 -0.94 17.14
C LEU A 86 3.91 0.16 18.04
N ARG A 87 2.57 0.26 18.10
CA ARG A 87 1.91 1.26 18.94
C ARG A 87 2.09 0.99 20.43
N GLU A 88 1.99 -0.26 20.86
CA GLU A 88 2.25 -0.67 22.25
C GLU A 88 3.70 -0.36 22.69
N ALA A 89 4.65 -0.36 21.75
CA ALA A 89 6.02 0.07 21.99
C ALA A 89 6.21 1.60 22.02
N GLY A 90 5.14 2.38 21.83
CA GLY A 90 5.12 3.84 21.90
C GLY A 90 5.41 4.56 20.58
N HIS A 91 5.36 3.86 19.45
CA HIS A 91 5.45 4.47 18.11
C HIS A 91 4.10 5.05 17.67
N VAL A 92 4.15 6.04 16.78
CA VAL A 92 2.97 6.55 16.06
C VAL A 92 2.90 5.83 14.73
N VAL A 93 1.79 5.17 14.41
CA VAL A 93 1.61 4.43 13.15
C VAL A 93 0.51 5.09 12.31
N SER A 94 0.91 5.62 11.15
CA SER A 94 0.05 6.26 10.17
C SER A 94 -0.08 5.40 8.91
N ILE A 95 -1.27 5.38 8.32
CA ILE A 95 -1.46 4.94 6.94
C ILE A 95 -1.13 6.12 6.00
N VAL A 96 -0.39 5.88 4.92
CA VAL A 96 -0.03 6.89 3.92
C VAL A 96 -0.29 6.33 2.52
N THR A 97 -1.35 6.81 1.86
CA THR A 97 -1.83 6.23 0.59
C THR A 97 -2.32 7.28 -0.41
N ALA A 98 -2.20 7.03 -1.72
CA ALA A 98 -2.66 7.96 -2.76
C ALA A 98 -4.17 7.89 -3.07
N ARG A 99 -4.94 7.04 -2.38
CA ARG A 99 -6.32 6.67 -2.77
C ARG A 99 -7.37 7.80 -2.76
N ALA A 100 -7.13 8.99 -2.19
CA ALA A 100 -8.16 10.04 -2.11
C ALA A 100 -8.43 10.86 -3.38
N GLN A 101 -7.63 10.73 -4.44
CA GLN A 101 -7.71 11.65 -5.58
C GLN A 101 -8.88 11.40 -6.54
N TYR A 102 -9.73 10.41 -6.26
CA TYR A 102 -10.76 9.94 -7.19
C TYR A 102 -12.17 10.26 -6.70
N THR A 103 -12.49 11.54 -6.51
CA THR A 103 -13.88 11.94 -6.24
C THR A 103 -14.68 11.94 -7.54
N ARG A 104 -15.62 11.01 -7.67
CA ARG A 104 -16.70 11.15 -8.65
C ARG A 104 -17.76 12.06 -8.02
N TRP A 105 -18.08 13.18 -8.66
CA TRP A 105 -19.34 13.86 -8.41
C TRP A 105 -20.46 12.99 -9.00
N SER A 106 -20.93 11.99 -8.25
CA SER A 106 -22.10 11.19 -8.63
C SER A 106 -23.36 11.94 -8.22
N LYS A 107 -24.16 12.33 -9.21
CA LYS A 107 -25.47 12.97 -9.01
C LYS A 107 -26.39 12.01 -8.25
N GLY A 108 -26.60 12.25 -6.96
CA GLY A 108 -27.83 11.87 -6.26
C GLY A 108 -27.86 10.57 -5.45
N PHE A 109 -26.74 9.89 -5.21
CA PHE A 109 -26.68 8.75 -4.28
C PHE A 109 -25.56 8.94 -3.25
N ILE A 110 -25.78 8.46 -2.03
CA ILE A 110 -24.75 8.39 -0.98
C ILE A 110 -23.73 7.34 -1.44
N ASP A 111 -22.72 7.77 -2.21
CA ASP A 111 -21.57 6.95 -2.56
C ASP A 111 -20.45 7.30 -1.57
N HIS A 112 -20.01 6.32 -0.77
CA HIS A 112 -18.92 6.51 0.17
C HIS A 112 -17.66 6.93 -0.60
N SER A 113 -17.00 7.99 -0.13
CA SER A 113 -15.78 8.46 -0.79
C SER A 113 -14.69 7.37 -0.72
N PRO A 114 -13.69 7.38 -1.62
CA PRO A 114 -12.54 6.48 -1.50
C PRO A 114 -11.85 6.53 -0.13
N ARG A 115 -11.94 7.68 0.56
CA ARG A 115 -11.46 7.83 1.94
C ARG A 115 -12.26 7.01 2.93
N ASP A 116 -13.60 7.14 2.89
CA ASP A 116 -14.50 6.42 3.80
C ASP A 116 -14.37 4.91 3.63
N ARG A 117 -14.29 4.42 2.38
CA ARG A 117 -14.06 2.99 2.09
C ARG A 117 -12.72 2.48 2.61
N THR A 118 -11.68 3.32 2.56
CA THR A 118 -10.37 2.95 3.12
C THR A 118 -10.45 2.85 4.64
N LEU A 119 -11.10 3.80 5.30
CA LEU A 119 -11.28 3.78 6.76
C LEU A 119 -12.15 2.59 7.21
N GLU A 120 -13.23 2.31 6.50
CA GLU A 120 -14.10 1.16 6.79
C GLU A 120 -13.33 -0.15 6.62
N TRP A 121 -12.55 -0.30 5.55
CA TRP A 121 -11.73 -1.48 5.32
C TRP A 121 -10.69 -1.67 6.43
N LEU A 122 -9.96 -0.61 6.81
CA LEU A 122 -9.01 -0.67 7.91
C LEU A 122 -9.68 -1.11 9.23
N THR A 123 -10.86 -0.57 9.50
CA THR A 123 -11.65 -0.90 10.70
C THR A 123 -12.10 -2.36 10.69
N ARG A 124 -12.63 -2.82 9.55
CA ARG A 124 -13.10 -4.20 9.34
C ARG A 124 -11.99 -5.23 9.55
N HIS A 125 -10.77 -4.90 9.15
CA HIS A 125 -9.60 -5.74 9.32
C HIS A 125 -8.85 -5.54 10.66
N GLY A 126 -9.37 -4.69 11.56
CA GLY A 126 -8.83 -4.53 12.90
C GLY A 126 -7.56 -3.71 12.99
N PHE A 127 -7.28 -2.83 12.02
CA PHE A 127 -6.15 -1.92 12.10
C PHE A 127 -6.43 -0.79 13.09
N GLU A 128 -5.59 -0.69 14.11
CA GLU A 128 -5.62 0.40 15.07
C GLU A 128 -4.49 1.39 14.74
N THR A 129 -4.73 2.35 13.86
CA THR A 129 -3.73 3.35 13.41
C THR A 129 -4.02 4.73 13.99
N ASP A 130 -2.99 5.56 14.17
CA ASP A 130 -3.12 6.89 14.78
C ASP A 130 -3.63 7.95 13.79
N ALA A 131 -3.30 7.82 12.50
CA ALA A 131 -3.81 8.69 11.46
C ALA A 131 -3.83 8.00 10.08
N VAL A 132 -4.64 8.53 9.16
CA VAL A 132 -4.68 8.12 7.75
C VAL A 132 -4.49 9.34 6.87
N HIS A 133 -3.37 9.37 6.15
CA HIS A 133 -2.97 10.44 5.24
C HIS A 133 -3.21 10.00 3.82
N PHE A 134 -3.97 10.82 3.08
CA PHE A 134 -4.26 10.54 1.68
C PHE A 134 -3.42 11.42 0.75
N GLU A 135 -2.12 11.14 0.70
CA GLU A 135 -1.13 11.94 0.00
C GLU A 135 -0.47 11.18 -1.15
N ARG A 136 -0.30 11.85 -2.28
CA ARG A 136 0.46 11.31 -3.42
C ARG A 136 1.95 11.42 -3.21
N SER A 137 2.41 12.58 -2.72
CA SER A 137 3.80 12.74 -2.31
C SER A 137 3.91 12.35 -0.85
N LYS A 138 4.36 11.13 -0.62
CA LYS A 138 4.39 10.50 0.71
C LYS A 138 5.38 11.19 1.65
N ALA A 139 6.42 11.79 1.09
CA ALA A 139 7.43 12.52 1.86
C ALA A 139 6.82 13.71 2.63
N LEU A 140 5.70 14.28 2.18
CA LEU A 140 5.04 15.42 2.84
C LEU A 140 4.45 15.07 4.22
N VAL A 141 4.21 13.79 4.50
CA VAL A 141 3.70 13.35 5.82
C VAL A 141 4.78 13.44 6.89
N GLY A 142 6.05 13.30 6.51
CA GLY A 142 7.18 13.44 7.44
C GLY A 142 7.30 12.30 8.46
N CYS A 143 6.94 11.07 8.10
CA CYS A 143 7.23 9.91 8.96
C CYS A 143 8.76 9.66 9.00
N ASP A 144 9.24 9.08 10.10
CA ASP A 144 10.65 8.71 10.26
C ASP A 144 11.02 7.52 9.34
N VAL A 145 10.09 6.56 9.20
CA VAL A 145 10.27 5.36 8.38
C VAL A 145 8.98 4.94 7.68
N TYR A 146 9.11 4.46 6.45
CA TYR A 146 8.01 4.01 5.60
C TYR A 146 8.16 2.56 5.18
N LEU A 147 7.03 1.87 5.02
CA LEU A 147 6.91 0.59 4.32
C LEU A 147 6.03 0.78 3.08
N ASP A 148 6.60 0.52 1.90
CA ASP A 148 5.95 0.76 0.60
C ASP A 148 6.43 -0.29 -0.40
N ASP A 149 5.60 -0.67 -1.37
CA ASP A 149 5.97 -1.60 -2.44
C ASP A 149 6.36 -0.85 -3.74
N ALA A 150 5.89 0.38 -3.94
CA ALA A 150 5.99 1.04 -5.22
C ALA A 150 7.40 1.62 -5.43
N PRO A 151 8.15 1.23 -6.48
CA PRO A 151 9.52 1.70 -6.69
C PRO A 151 9.68 3.23 -6.70
N HIS A 152 8.70 3.95 -7.26
CA HIS A 152 8.71 5.40 -7.35
C HIS A 152 8.45 6.08 -6.00
N ASN A 153 7.61 5.52 -5.14
CA ASN A 153 7.41 6.03 -3.77
C ASN A 153 8.67 5.80 -2.93
N ILE A 154 9.26 4.60 -3.02
CA ILE A 154 10.50 4.28 -2.30
C ILE A 154 11.63 5.23 -2.72
N ALA A 155 11.75 5.50 -4.03
CA ALA A 155 12.71 6.48 -4.55
C ALA A 155 12.42 7.89 -4.03
N GLU A 156 11.16 8.37 -4.13
CA GLU A 156 10.75 9.69 -3.61
C GLU A 156 11.14 9.88 -2.15
N LEU A 157 10.80 8.90 -1.31
CA LEU A 157 11.05 8.93 0.13
C LEU A 157 12.56 9.00 0.41
N ARG A 158 13.36 8.18 -0.27
CA ARG A 158 14.82 8.14 -0.09
C ARG A 158 15.51 9.39 -0.63
N ASP A 159 15.02 9.96 -1.73
CA ASP A 159 15.51 11.22 -2.29
C ASP A 159 15.20 12.41 -1.37
N ALA A 160 14.07 12.35 -0.64
CA ALA A 160 13.76 13.25 0.48
C ALA A 160 14.59 12.94 1.74
N GLY A 161 15.48 11.95 1.66
CA GLY A 161 16.31 11.47 2.74
C GLY A 161 15.63 10.44 3.64
N LEU A 162 14.31 10.28 3.65
CA LEU A 162 13.57 9.49 4.62
C LEU A 162 13.92 7.98 4.56
N HIS A 163 13.72 7.25 5.66
CA HIS A 163 13.88 5.80 5.65
C HIS A 163 12.70 5.15 4.92
N ALA A 164 13.00 4.35 3.89
CA ALA A 164 11.98 3.59 3.16
C ALA A 164 12.42 2.13 3.00
N VAL A 165 11.59 1.22 3.51
CA VAL A 165 11.72 -0.23 3.40
C VAL A 165 10.78 -0.71 2.30
N ALA A 166 11.29 -1.55 1.40
CA ALA A 166 10.49 -2.15 0.35
C ALA A 166 9.68 -3.34 0.92
N TYR A 167 8.37 -3.35 0.74
CA TYR A 167 7.61 -4.60 0.81
C TYR A 167 7.89 -5.40 -0.46
N ASP A 168 8.35 -6.66 -0.37
CA ASP A 168 8.77 -7.41 -1.55
C ASP A 168 7.62 -7.62 -2.53
N ALA A 169 7.85 -7.20 -3.77
CA ALA A 169 7.01 -7.52 -4.90
C ALA A 169 7.89 -7.76 -6.13
N THR A 170 7.46 -8.62 -7.04
CA THR A 170 8.28 -9.01 -8.20
C THR A 170 8.78 -7.79 -9.00
N TYR A 171 7.95 -6.76 -9.15
CA TYR A 171 8.30 -5.52 -9.88
C TYR A 171 9.27 -4.59 -9.16
N ASN A 172 9.51 -4.75 -7.85
CA ASN A 172 10.38 -3.84 -7.09
C ASN A 172 11.70 -4.49 -6.65
N ARG A 173 11.98 -5.74 -7.04
CA ARG A 173 13.22 -6.47 -6.65
C ARG A 173 14.51 -5.84 -7.14
N HIS A 174 14.43 -4.96 -8.13
CA HIS A 174 15.55 -4.15 -8.60
C HIS A 174 15.86 -2.95 -7.70
N VAL A 175 14.99 -2.63 -6.73
CA VAL A 175 15.18 -1.56 -5.76
C VAL A 175 16.07 -2.06 -4.62
N ASP A 176 17.22 -1.42 -4.45
CA ASP A 176 18.20 -1.73 -3.40
C ASP A 176 17.69 -1.38 -1.99
N GLY A 177 18.46 -1.74 -0.96
CA GLY A 177 18.22 -1.36 0.43
C GLY A 177 17.35 -2.36 1.21
N PHE A 178 16.79 -1.90 2.33
CA PHE A 178 16.01 -2.76 3.21
C PHE A 178 14.71 -3.24 2.54
N ARG A 179 14.39 -4.51 2.80
CA ARG A 179 13.27 -5.22 2.21
C ARG A 179 12.70 -6.23 3.19
N VAL A 180 11.39 -6.40 3.17
CA VAL A 180 10.66 -7.37 3.99
C VAL A 180 9.59 -8.07 3.16
N ASN A 181 9.15 -9.24 3.59
CA ASN A 181 8.04 -9.99 2.98
C ASN A 181 6.76 -9.92 3.81
N THR A 182 6.83 -9.36 5.03
CA THR A 182 5.70 -9.21 5.95
C THR A 182 5.79 -7.90 6.71
N VAL A 183 4.65 -7.42 7.22
CA VAL A 183 4.61 -6.24 8.09
C VAL A 183 5.23 -6.56 9.46
N SER A 184 5.19 -7.83 9.87
CA SER A 184 5.86 -8.31 11.10
C SER A 184 7.39 -8.16 11.03
N GLU A 185 8.03 -8.56 9.92
CA GLU A 185 9.47 -8.36 9.71
C GLU A 185 9.83 -6.86 9.76
N PHE A 186 9.01 -5.99 9.15
CA PHE A 186 9.21 -4.55 9.24
C PHE A 186 9.08 -4.03 10.67
N ALA A 187 8.07 -4.50 11.40
CA ALA A 187 7.89 -4.12 12.80
C ALA A 187 9.07 -4.55 13.66
N GLU A 188 9.64 -5.74 13.42
CA GLU A 188 10.86 -6.21 14.10
C GLU A 188 12.05 -5.29 13.83
N MET A 189 12.28 -4.89 12.57
CA MET A 189 13.33 -3.94 12.24
C MET A 189 13.20 -2.61 13.01
N VAL A 190 11.97 -2.10 13.14
CA VAL A 190 11.71 -0.87 13.89
C VAL A 190 11.96 -1.07 15.38
N LEU A 191 11.47 -2.17 15.96
CA LEU A 191 11.61 -2.46 17.39
C LEU A 191 13.06 -2.76 17.80
N ASP A 192 13.85 -3.32 16.89
CA ASP A 192 15.29 -3.55 17.06
C ASP A 192 16.13 -2.26 16.93
N GLY A 193 15.49 -1.13 16.60
CA GLY A 193 16.14 0.18 16.54
C GLY A 193 17.00 0.38 15.29
N LEU A 194 16.65 -0.25 14.16
CA LEU A 194 17.38 -0.05 12.89
C LEU A 194 17.18 1.35 12.30
N PHE A 195 16.22 2.11 12.80
CA PHE A 195 15.89 3.45 12.32
C PHE A 195 15.90 4.45 13.47
N ASP A 196 16.44 5.63 13.19
CA ASP A 196 16.49 6.73 14.13
C ASP A 196 15.50 7.82 13.75
N ARG A 197 15.02 8.56 14.76
CA ARG A 197 14.23 9.77 14.52
C ARG A 197 15.11 10.80 13.83
N ARG A 198 14.60 11.43 12.78
CA ARG A 198 15.34 12.52 12.14
C ARG A 198 15.21 13.82 12.91
N ALA A 199 16.31 14.57 12.95
CA ALA A 199 16.26 15.96 13.37
C ALA A 199 15.45 16.74 12.32
N ALA A 200 14.42 17.45 12.79
CA ALA A 200 13.62 18.37 11.98
C ALA A 200 14.46 19.55 11.48
#